data_AF-A0A7C5A2I9-F1
#
_entry.id   AF-A0A7C5A2I9-F1
#
_cell.length_a   1.000
_cell.length_b   1.000
_cell.length_c   1.000
_cell.angle_alpha   90.00
_cell.angle_beta   90.00
_cell.angle_gamma   90.00
#
_symmetry.space_group_name_H-M   'P 1'
#
loop_
_entity.id
_entity.type
_entity.pdbx_description
1 polymer ?
#
loop_
_entity_poly.entity_id
_entity_poly.type
_entity_poly.pdbx_seq_one_letter_code
_entity_poly.pdbx_strand_id
1 'polypeptide(L)'
;MFGKLTYLIWLALFIGLPLLLMVWRWPQRLWRQRRALALTGLGSLVGGWAWDALAVKWGVWYFDRANMVNLWFLGLPLEEWLWFTGVSLMFGALTVVLMEASKS
;
A
#
# COMPACT_ATOMS: atom_id res chain seq x y z
N MET A 1 11.78 21.69 2.69
CA MET A 1 11.36 20.38 2.14
C MET A 1 10.57 19.67 3.23
N PHE A 2 9.46 18.99 2.92
CA PHE A 2 8.33 18.66 3.81
C PHE A 2 8.62 17.82 5.09
N GLY A 3 9.88 17.66 5.48
CA GLY A 3 10.33 17.06 6.73
C GLY A 3 9.72 15.68 6.94
N LYS A 4 9.11 15.50 8.11
CA LYS A 4 8.42 14.26 8.54
C LYS A 4 7.24 13.85 7.67
N LEU A 5 6.68 14.75 6.86
CA LEU A 5 5.52 14.47 6.00
C LEU A 5 5.92 14.04 4.59
N THR A 6 7.20 14.10 4.24
CA THR A 6 7.67 13.86 2.87
C THR A 6 7.23 12.49 2.38
N TYR A 7 7.38 11.44 3.20
CA TYR A 7 7.01 10.10 2.78
C TYR A 7 5.50 9.92 2.69
N LEU A 8 4.71 10.47 3.63
CA LEU A 8 3.25 10.45 3.53
C LEU A 8 2.72 11.18 2.31
N ILE A 9 3.27 12.34 1.98
CA ILE A 9 2.90 13.09 0.77
C ILE A 9 3.22 12.25 -0.47
N TRP A 10 4.39 11.61 -0.51
CA TRP A 10 4.76 10.72 -1.60
C TRP A 10 3.78 9.54 -1.73
N LEU A 11 3.44 8.86 -0.63
CA LEU A 11 2.45 7.77 -0.61
C LEU A 11 1.09 8.26 -1.11
N ALA A 12 0.64 9.43 -0.64
CA ALA A 12 -0.64 10.00 -1.04
C ALA A 12 -0.69 10.34 -2.54
N LEU A 13 0.38 10.92 -3.08
CA LEU A 13 0.44 11.35 -4.48
C LEU A 13 0.64 10.18 -5.46
N PHE A 14 1.51 9.24 -5.14
CA PHE A 14 1.90 8.18 -6.08
C PHE A 14 1.14 6.87 -5.91
N ILE A 15 0.50 6.66 -4.75
CA ILE A 15 -0.29 5.45 -4.49
C ILE A 15 -1.74 5.83 -4.23
N GLY A 16 -1.97 6.74 -3.29
CA GLY A 16 -3.30 7.18 -2.90
C GLY A 16 -4.10 7.74 -4.09
N LEU A 17 -3.52 8.70 -4.81
CA LEU A 17 -4.20 9.37 -5.91
C LEU A 17 -4.55 8.41 -7.07
N PRO A 18 -3.64 7.58 -7.63
CA PRO A 18 -4.01 6.61 -8.65
C PRO A 18 -5.05 5.60 -8.18
N LEU A 19 -4.93 5.09 -6.95
CA LEU A 19 -5.89 4.15 -6.38
C LEU A 19 -7.29 4.79 -6.25
N LEU A 20 -7.37 6.02 -5.74
CA LEU A 20 -8.61 6.78 -5.63
C LEU A 20 -9.24 7.04 -7.01
N LEU A 21 -8.44 7.40 -8.02
CA LEU A 21 -8.91 7.58 -9.38
C LEU A 21 -9.52 6.29 -9.94
N MET A 22 -8.88 5.13 -9.72
CA MET A 22 -9.42 3.84 -10.16
C MET A 22 -10.72 3.47 -9.44
N VAL A 23 -10.79 3.69 -8.12
CA VAL A 23 -11.99 3.45 -7.32
C VAL A 23 -13.15 4.35 -7.77
N TRP A 24 -12.87 5.62 -8.05
CA TRP A 24 -13.87 6.57 -8.52
C TRP A 24 -14.35 6.27 -9.95
N ARG A 25 -13.44 5.92 -10.85
CA ARG A 25 -13.74 5.75 -12.28
C ARG A 25 -14.35 4.38 -12.62
N TRP A 26 -13.99 3.32 -11.91
CA TRP A 26 -14.45 1.95 -12.15
C TRP A 26 -14.88 1.19 -10.88
N PRO A 27 -15.76 1.75 -10.03
CA PRO A 27 -16.14 1.14 -8.77
C PRO A 27 -16.77 -0.24 -8.96
N GLN A 28 -17.58 -0.41 -10.01
CA GLN A 28 -18.28 -1.66 -10.29
C GLN A 28 -17.32 -2.81 -10.64
N ARG A 29 -16.27 -2.54 -11.42
CA ARG A 29 -15.24 -3.53 -11.81
C ARG A 29 -14.47 -4.02 -10.58
N LEU A 30 -14.06 -3.09 -9.71
CA LEU A 30 -13.35 -3.40 -8.48
C LEU A 30 -14.25 -4.16 -7.49
N TRP A 31 -15.52 -3.76 -7.36
CA TRP A 31 -16.46 -4.41 -6.45
C TRP A 31 -16.78 -5.86 -6.83
N ARG A 32 -16.76 -6.16 -8.14
CA ARG A 32 -16.91 -7.53 -8.65
C ARG A 32 -15.80 -8.44 -8.17
N GLN A 33 -14.58 -7.91 -8.06
CA GLN A 33 -13.39 -8.63 -7.57
C GLN A 33 -13.01 -8.27 -6.13
N ARG A 34 -13.96 -7.77 -5.31
CA ARG A 34 -13.68 -7.31 -3.94
C ARG A 34 -13.02 -8.38 -3.06
N ARG A 35 -13.34 -9.66 -3.28
CA ARG A 35 -12.72 -10.77 -2.53
C ARG A 35 -11.24 -10.92 -2.87
N ALA A 36 -10.89 -10.83 -4.16
CA ALA A 36 -9.50 -10.87 -4.59
C ALA A 36 -8.72 -9.68 -4.02
N LEU A 37 -9.27 -8.46 -4.13
CA LEU A 37 -8.63 -7.26 -3.57
C LEU A 37 -8.48 -7.32 -2.06
N ALA A 38 -9.49 -7.83 -1.33
CA ALA A 38 -9.42 -8.02 0.11
C ALA A 38 -8.35 -9.05 0.49
N LEU A 39 -8.30 -10.19 -0.20
CA LEU A 39 -7.27 -11.21 0.03
C LEU A 39 -5.87 -10.69 -0.31
N THR A 40 -5.71 -9.92 -1.38
CA THR A 40 -4.45 -9.24 -1.72
C THR A 40 -4.03 -8.27 -0.62
N GLY A 41 -4.96 -7.45 -0.11
CA GLY A 41 -4.69 -6.52 0.99
C GLY A 41 -4.34 -7.22 2.30
N LEU A 42 -5.04 -8.30 2.65
CA LEU A 42 -4.71 -9.10 3.83
C LEU A 42 -3.37 -9.83 3.66
N GLY A 43 -3.10 -10.37 2.47
CA GLY A 43 -1.85 -11.03 2.13
C GLY A 43 -0.67 -10.07 2.20
N SER A 44 -0.83 -8.83 1.72
CA SER A 44 0.21 -7.81 1.82
C SER A 44 0.42 -7.34 3.26
N LEU A 45 -0.65 -7.24 4.07
CA LEU A 45 -0.54 -6.93 5.50
C LEU A 45 0.30 -7.97 6.24
N VAL A 46 -0.01 -9.26 6.07
CA VAL A 46 0.70 -10.33 6.77
C VAL A 46 2.10 -10.53 6.18
N GLY A 47 2.22 -10.61 4.87
CA GLY A 47 3.48 -10.87 4.18
C GLY A 47 4.47 -9.71 4.26
N GLY A 48 3.98 -8.48 4.02
CA GLY A 48 4.78 -7.26 4.13
C GLY A 48 5.27 -7.04 5.56
N TRP A 49 4.37 -7.17 6.55
CA TRP A 49 4.78 -7.08 7.95
C TRP A 49 5.79 -8.17 8.33
N ALA A 50 5.54 -9.43 7.98
CA ALA A 50 6.44 -10.53 8.33
C ALA A 50 7.85 -10.31 7.74
N TRP A 51 7.94 -9.86 6.49
CA TRP A 51 9.21 -9.58 5.83
C TRP A 51 9.94 -8.41 6.50
N ASP A 52 9.28 -7.25 6.62
CA ASP A 52 9.92 -6.04 7.13
C ASP A 52 10.26 -6.16 8.61
N ALA A 53 9.39 -6.78 9.42
CA ALA A 53 9.67 -7.00 10.83
C ALA A 53 10.87 -7.94 11.04
N LEU A 54 11.02 -8.97 10.20
CA LEU A 54 12.21 -9.84 10.23
C LEU A 54 13.46 -9.09 9.78
N ALA A 55 13.38 -8.28 8.72
CA ALA A 55 14.49 -7.49 8.21
C ALA A 55 15.02 -6.49 9.24
N VAL A 56 14.12 -5.80 9.96
CA VAL A 56 14.47 -4.91 11.06
C VAL A 56 15.07 -5.69 12.23
N LYS A 57 14.45 -6.82 12.61
CA LYS A 57 14.93 -7.65 13.73
C LYS A 57 16.34 -8.19 13.49
N TRP A 58 16.68 -8.51 12.24
CA TRP A 58 18.02 -8.98 11.85
C TRP A 58 19.01 -7.85 11.56
N GLY A 59 18.60 -6.58 11.68
CA GLY A 59 19.47 -5.44 11.41
C GLY A 59 19.87 -5.31 9.93
N VAL A 60 19.10 -5.93 9.03
CA VAL A 60 19.32 -5.82 7.57
C VAL A 60 18.82 -4.46 7.07
N TRP A 61 17.78 -3.93 7.71
CA TRP A 61 17.13 -2.69 7.32
C TRP A 61 16.90 -1.77 8.52
N TYR A 62 16.97 -0.46 8.28
CA TYR A 62 16.73 0.57 9.29
C TYR A 62 15.85 1.67 8.73
N PHE A 63 14.98 2.24 9.56
CA PHE A 63 14.10 3.34 9.18
C PHE A 63 14.62 4.66 9.73
N ASP A 64 14.83 5.64 8.84
CA ASP A 64 15.26 6.98 9.23
C ASP A 64 14.09 7.78 9.82
N ARG A 65 14.14 7.95 11.14
CA ARG A 65 13.15 8.68 11.94
C ARG A 65 13.07 10.17 11.62
N ALA A 66 14.05 10.75 10.92
CA ALA A 66 14.04 12.18 10.57
C ALA A 66 12.97 12.53 9.53
N ASN A 67 12.61 11.57 8.66
CA ASN A 67 11.75 11.79 7.49
C ASN A 67 10.36 11.13 7.62
N MET A 68 10.03 10.60 8.80
CA MET A 68 8.80 9.90 9.08
C MET A 68 8.03 10.55 10.24
N VAL A 69 6.72 10.31 10.29
CA VAL A 69 5.81 10.80 11.33
C VAL A 69 6.09 10.16 12.69
N ASN A 70 6.95 9.13 12.75
CA ASN A 70 7.35 8.41 13.96
C ASN A 70 6.18 7.75 14.69
N LEU A 71 5.11 7.41 13.97
CA LEU A 71 4.05 6.56 14.50
C LEU A 71 4.40 5.11 14.20
N TRP A 72 4.60 4.30 15.24
CA TRP A 72 5.03 2.91 15.11
C TRP A 72 3.92 1.96 15.54
N PHE A 73 3.73 0.88 14.77
CA PHE A 73 2.78 -0.18 15.05
C PHE A 73 3.41 -1.54 14.73
N LEU A 74 3.34 -2.47 15.70
CA LEU A 74 3.93 -3.81 15.63
C LEU A 74 5.40 -3.84 15.12
N GLY A 75 6.19 -2.83 15.50
CA GLY A 75 7.62 -2.76 15.16
C GLY A 75 7.94 -2.10 13.82
N LEU A 76 6.94 -1.59 13.08
CA LEU A 76 7.13 -0.87 11.81
C LEU A 76 6.47 0.52 11.86
N PRO A 77 7.00 1.52 11.13
CA PRO A 77 6.37 2.82 11.04
C PRO A 77 5.08 2.76 10.20
N LEU A 78 4.10 3.61 10.50
CA LEU A 78 2.78 3.66 9.83
C LEU A 78 2.93 3.73 8.31
N GLU A 79 3.92 4.46 7.83
CA GLU A 79 4.18 4.65 6.42
C GLU A 79 4.44 3.34 5.68
N GLU A 80 5.08 2.35 6.29
CA GLU A 80 5.28 1.03 5.68
C GLU A 80 3.96 0.27 5.56
N TRP A 81 3.11 0.34 6.59
CA TRP A 81 1.76 -0.23 6.55
C TRP A 81 0.96 0.32 5.38
N LEU A 82 1.05 1.63 5.16
CA LEU A 82 0.42 2.30 4.04
C LEU A 82 1.09 1.92 2.71
N TRP A 83 2.40 1.74 2.70
CA TRP A 83 3.15 1.40 1.49
C TRP A 83 2.80 0.00 0.98
N PHE A 84 3.03 -1.07 1.75
CA PHE A 84 2.79 -2.42 1.22
C PHE A 84 1.31 -2.68 0.95
N THR A 85 0.40 -2.11 1.76
CA THR A 85 -1.04 -2.24 1.53
C THR A 85 -1.46 -1.44 0.31
N GLY A 86 -1.02 -0.18 0.24
CA GLY A 86 -1.37 0.74 -0.83
C GLY A 86 -0.84 0.28 -2.19
N VAL A 87 0.45 -0.08 -2.29
CA VAL A 87 1.06 -0.59 -3.53
C VAL A 87 0.34 -1.85 -4.00
N SER A 88 0.10 -2.80 -3.09
CA SER A 88 -0.57 -4.06 -3.43
C SER A 88 -1.99 -3.85 -3.92
N LEU A 89 -2.75 -2.95 -3.27
CA LEU A 89 -4.10 -2.60 -3.69
C LEU A 89 -4.11 -1.79 -4.99
N MET A 90 -3.15 -0.89 -5.21
CA MET A 90 -3.03 -0.12 -6.45
C MET A 90 -2.79 -1.03 -7.65
N PHE A 91 -1.80 -1.93 -7.57
CA PHE A 91 -1.53 -2.88 -8.65
C PHE A 91 -2.63 -3.95 -8.77
N GLY A 92 -3.22 -4.37 -7.65
CA GLY A 92 -4.38 -5.25 -7.65
C GLY A 92 -5.58 -4.62 -8.37
N ALA A 93 -5.89 -3.35 -8.06
CA ALA A 93 -6.97 -2.59 -8.68
C ALA A 93 -6.71 -2.39 -10.18
N LEU A 94 -5.49 -1.99 -10.56
CA LEU A 94 -5.08 -1.87 -11.95
C LEU A 94 -5.28 -3.19 -12.70
N THR A 95 -4.80 -4.30 -12.13
CA THR A 95 -4.93 -5.63 -12.71
C THR A 95 -6.40 -5.99 -12.92
N VAL A 96 -7.26 -5.73 -11.92
CA VAL A 96 -8.70 -5.93 -12.04
C VAL A 96 -9.29 -5.06 -13.16
N VAL A 97 -8.97 -3.76 -13.21
CA VAL A 97 -9.50 -2.85 -14.23
C VAL A 97 -9.13 -3.32 -15.63
N LEU A 98 -7.89 -3.76 -15.86
CA LEU A 98 -7.41 -4.26 -17.14
C LEU A 98 -8.05 -5.60 -17.52
N MET A 99 -8.11 -6.54 -16.57
CA MET A 99 -8.77 -7.83 -16.79
C MET A 99 -10.25 -7.65 -17.14
N GLU A 100 -10.95 -6.77 -16.43
CA GLU A 100 -12.37 -6.47 -16.65
C GLU A 100 -12.60 -5.72 -17.96
N ALA A 101 -11.64 -4.89 -18.39
CA ALA A 101 -11.67 -4.24 -19.70
C ALA A 101 -11.58 -5.25 -20.86
N SER A 102 -10.79 -6.33 -20.70
CA SER A 102 -10.64 -7.36 -21.73
C SER A 102 -11.87 -8.25 -21.94
N LYS A 103 -12.84 -8.21 -21.00
CA LYS A 103 -14.07 -9.02 -21.04
C LYS A 103 -15.28 -8.26 -21.59
N SER A 104 -15.15 -6.95 -21.83
CA SER A 104 -16.19 -6.07 -22.39
C SER A 104 -15.93 -5.85 -23.87
#